data_AF-A0A3S1L2R7-F1
#
_entry.id   AF-A0A3S1L2R7-F1
#
_cell.length_a   1.000
_cell.length_b   1.000
_cell.length_c   1.000
_cell.angle_alpha   90.00
_cell.angle_beta   90.00
_cell.angle_gamma   90.00
#
_symmetry.space_group_name_H-M   'P 1'
#
loop_
_entity.id
_entity.type
_entity.pdbx_description
1 polymer ?
#
loop_
_entity_poly.entity_id
_entity_poly.type
_entity_poly.pdbx_seq_one_letter_code
_entity_poly.pdbx_strand_id
1 'polypeptide(L)'
;MWLVIKANDSDQDTWLKMFKPPFDPYVELMPHESGDQLLVLKSQELDGLTSLKDTYNIGDGIVRTLNGVVAGIMGKSSVEPDGAAEMRGGKLIRHVILRAETAHFSFGGPSAEFHVIIRDKDGNIVVPPPAPTTAQSRYTASRNNDLLTHALNYCAGEPGWFDLYKAMECLEQAGFGKKDNEMARFSRTANWFHRHHDTKNPPPAKPMDLRNARRLLRGRINQALDHLARQALNPTDQASAAQESGPGE
;
A
#
# COMPACT_ATOMS: atom_id res chain seq x y z
N MET A 1 -6.81 -18.54 -10.90
CA MET A 1 -7.11 -18.74 -9.46
C MET A 1 -7.24 -17.36 -8.82
N TRP A 2 -7.82 -17.26 -7.64
CA TRP A 2 -7.92 -15.99 -6.92
C TRP A 2 -7.38 -16.10 -5.51
N LEU A 3 -6.93 -14.99 -4.94
CA LEU A 3 -6.52 -14.93 -3.55
C LEU A 3 -7.73 -14.58 -2.68
N VAL A 4 -7.99 -15.40 -1.66
CA VAL A 4 -8.99 -15.09 -0.63
C VAL A 4 -8.29 -14.35 0.48
N ILE A 5 -8.88 -13.22 0.90
CA ILE A 5 -8.35 -12.39 1.97
C ILE A 5 -9.32 -12.36 3.14
N LYS A 6 -8.76 -12.27 4.35
CA LYS A 6 -9.49 -12.14 5.60
C LYS A 6 -9.31 -10.72 6.13
N ALA A 7 -10.43 -10.12 6.48
CA ALA A 7 -10.50 -8.78 7.05
C ALA A 7 -11.60 -8.75 8.12
N ASN A 8 -11.50 -7.81 9.06
CA ASN A 8 -12.68 -7.43 9.86
C ASN A 8 -13.61 -6.55 9.02
N ASP A 9 -14.83 -6.31 9.49
CA ASP A 9 -15.85 -5.54 8.74
C ASP A 9 -15.35 -4.15 8.32
N SER A 10 -14.62 -3.45 9.20
CA SER A 10 -14.09 -2.11 8.93
C SER A 10 -13.03 -2.11 7.83
N ASP A 11 -12.13 -3.10 7.83
CA ASP A 11 -11.07 -3.24 6.83
C ASP A 11 -11.65 -3.73 5.50
N GLN A 12 -12.63 -4.64 5.52
CA GLN A 12 -13.37 -5.08 4.34
C GLN A 12 -14.03 -3.90 3.63
N ASP A 13 -14.80 -3.09 4.35
CA ASP A 13 -15.47 -1.90 3.80
C ASP A 13 -14.47 -0.90 3.23
N THR A 14 -13.34 -0.72 3.92
CA THR A 14 -12.27 0.17 3.47
C THR A 14 -11.65 -0.35 2.17
N TRP A 15 -11.33 -1.64 2.10
CA TRP A 15 -10.70 -2.25 0.94
C TRP A 15 -11.62 -2.27 -0.28
N LEU A 16 -12.91 -2.58 -0.11
CA LEU A 16 -13.91 -2.48 -1.18
C LEU A 16 -14.05 -1.05 -1.73
N LYS A 17 -13.84 -0.03 -0.88
CA LYS A 17 -13.85 1.38 -1.32
C LYS A 17 -12.55 1.80 -2.00
N MET A 18 -11.42 1.24 -1.59
CA MET A 18 -10.10 1.63 -2.08
C MET A 18 -9.66 0.87 -3.33
N PHE A 19 -10.09 -0.37 -3.52
CA PHE A 19 -9.63 -1.23 -4.61
C PHE A 19 -10.83 -1.67 -5.45
N LYS A 20 -11.27 -0.80 -6.35
CA LYS A 20 -12.50 -0.95 -7.14
C LYS A 20 -12.22 -1.43 -8.57
N PRO A 21 -13.06 -2.31 -9.13
CA PRO A 21 -13.00 -2.62 -10.56
C PRO A 21 -13.30 -1.37 -11.41
N PRO A 22 -12.81 -1.29 -12.66
CA PRO A 22 -12.02 -2.31 -13.37
C PRO A 22 -10.49 -2.19 -13.16
N PHE A 23 -10.04 -1.35 -12.22
CA PHE A 23 -8.62 -1.02 -12.07
C PHE A 23 -7.86 -2.06 -11.25
N ASP A 24 -6.63 -2.34 -11.66
CA ASP A 24 -5.76 -3.30 -10.99
C ASP A 24 -5.00 -2.66 -9.80
N PRO A 25 -4.89 -3.33 -8.65
CA PRO A 25 -5.67 -4.48 -8.21
C PRO A 25 -7.04 -4.03 -7.66
N TYR A 26 -7.99 -4.96 -7.58
CA TYR A 26 -9.30 -4.72 -6.98
C TYR A 26 -9.75 -5.88 -6.09
N VAL A 27 -10.69 -5.59 -5.18
CA VAL A 27 -11.34 -6.61 -4.36
C VAL A 27 -12.83 -6.64 -4.62
N GLU A 28 -13.43 -7.82 -4.48
CA GLU A 28 -14.87 -8.01 -4.59
C GLU A 28 -15.34 -9.11 -3.62
N LEU A 29 -16.63 -9.07 -3.30
CA LEU A 29 -17.30 -10.12 -2.55
C LEU A 29 -17.84 -11.15 -3.53
N MET A 30 -17.35 -12.38 -3.44
CA MET A 30 -17.82 -13.51 -4.24
C MET A 30 -18.73 -14.41 -3.39
N PRO A 31 -19.93 -14.78 -3.88
CA PRO A 31 -20.78 -15.76 -3.19
C PRO A 31 -20.08 -17.12 -3.06
N HIS A 32 -20.18 -17.75 -1.89
CA HIS A 32 -19.70 -19.11 -1.63
C HIS A 32 -20.87 -20.04 -1.31
N GLU A 33 -20.72 -21.34 -1.60
CA GLU A 33 -21.80 -22.32 -1.46
C GLU A 33 -22.29 -22.50 -0.01
N SER A 34 -21.47 -22.14 0.99
CA SER A 34 -21.89 -22.14 2.40
C SER A 34 -22.93 -21.06 2.73
N GLY A 35 -23.20 -20.13 1.82
CA GLY A 35 -24.03 -18.94 2.06
C GLY A 35 -23.24 -17.71 2.49
N ASP A 36 -21.95 -17.86 2.80
CA ASP A 36 -21.06 -16.76 3.14
C ASP A 36 -20.52 -16.07 1.86
N GLN A 37 -20.03 -14.84 2.03
CA GLN A 37 -19.31 -14.13 0.97
C GLN A 37 -17.80 -14.19 1.24
N LEU A 38 -17.02 -14.50 0.22
CA LEU A 38 -15.57 -14.45 0.28
C LEU A 38 -15.10 -13.11 -0.26
N LEU A 39 -14.24 -12.43 0.51
CA LEU A 39 -13.52 -11.27 0.00
C LEU A 39 -12.32 -11.76 -0.82
N VAL A 40 -12.34 -11.44 -2.11
CA VAL A 40 -11.39 -11.96 -3.09
C VAL A 40 -10.58 -10.81 -3.67
N LEU A 41 -9.26 -10.95 -3.67
CA LEU A 41 -8.33 -10.07 -4.36
C LEU A 41 -8.13 -10.56 -5.79
N LYS A 42 -8.39 -9.66 -6.74
CA LYS A 42 -8.09 -9.85 -8.15
C LYS A 42 -6.95 -8.92 -8.55
N SER A 43 -5.94 -9.50 -9.18
CA SER A 43 -4.81 -8.77 -9.72
C SER A 43 -4.29 -9.45 -10.99
N GLN A 44 -3.83 -8.66 -11.96
CA GLN A 44 -3.13 -9.13 -13.14
C GLN A 44 -1.87 -9.94 -12.80
N GLU A 45 -1.23 -9.66 -11.66
CA GLU A 45 -0.08 -10.44 -11.17
C GLU A 45 -0.46 -11.89 -10.78
N LEU A 46 -1.76 -12.15 -10.58
CA LEU A 46 -2.30 -13.48 -10.28
C LEU A 46 -2.87 -14.17 -11.54
N ASP A 47 -3.00 -13.45 -12.65
CA ASP A 47 -3.53 -14.00 -13.89
C ASP A 47 -2.59 -15.07 -14.46
N GLY A 48 -3.16 -16.18 -14.92
CA GLY A 48 -2.40 -17.30 -15.45
C GLY A 48 -1.76 -18.22 -14.39
N LEU A 49 -1.80 -17.88 -13.10
CA LEU A 49 -1.36 -18.79 -12.04
C LEU A 49 -2.33 -19.98 -11.91
N THR A 50 -1.76 -21.19 -11.98
CA THR A 50 -2.48 -22.48 -11.92
C THR A 50 -2.22 -23.26 -10.64
N SER A 51 -1.38 -22.72 -9.75
CA SER A 51 -0.99 -23.34 -8.48
C SER A 51 -1.52 -22.50 -7.32
N LEU A 52 -2.19 -23.17 -6.37
CA LEU A 52 -2.72 -22.54 -5.15
C LEU A 52 -1.58 -21.92 -4.31
N LYS A 53 -0.43 -22.61 -4.26
CA LYS A 53 0.75 -22.15 -3.53
C LYS A 53 1.34 -20.89 -4.14
N ASP A 54 1.42 -20.82 -5.46
CA ASP A 54 2.00 -19.67 -6.15
C ASP A 54 1.06 -18.47 -6.07
N THR A 55 -0.26 -18.71 -6.22
CA THR A 55 -1.30 -17.70 -6.01
C THR A 55 -1.22 -17.11 -4.60
N TYR A 56 -1.04 -17.96 -3.58
CA TYR A 56 -0.91 -17.50 -2.20
C TYR A 56 0.39 -16.73 -1.96
N ASN A 57 1.54 -17.24 -2.42
CA ASN A 57 2.84 -16.60 -2.18
C ASN A 57 2.96 -15.24 -2.87
N ILE A 58 2.54 -15.15 -4.14
CA ILE A 58 2.51 -13.88 -4.87
C ILE A 58 1.48 -12.95 -4.23
N GLY A 59 0.28 -13.48 -3.94
CA GLY A 59 -0.80 -12.74 -3.30
C GLY A 59 -0.44 -12.16 -1.93
N ASP A 60 0.34 -12.87 -1.10
CA ASP A 60 0.85 -12.39 0.18
C ASP A 60 1.71 -11.12 0.00
N GLY A 61 2.58 -11.13 -1.01
CA GLY A 61 3.37 -9.94 -1.38
C GLY A 61 2.49 -8.77 -1.79
N ILE A 62 1.45 -9.01 -2.59
CA ILE A 62 0.49 -7.98 -3.02
C ILE A 62 -0.24 -7.41 -1.80
N VAL A 63 -0.86 -8.26 -0.97
CA VAL A 63 -1.60 -7.85 0.23
C VAL A 63 -0.73 -7.05 1.19
N ARG A 64 0.53 -7.44 1.39
CA ARG A 64 1.48 -6.69 2.22
C ARG A 64 1.70 -5.27 1.68
N THR A 65 1.90 -5.12 0.38
CA THR A 65 2.05 -3.80 -0.24
C THR A 65 0.76 -2.97 -0.12
N LEU A 66 -0.40 -3.56 -0.39
CA LEU A 66 -1.70 -2.89 -0.27
C LEU A 66 -1.97 -2.43 1.16
N ASN A 67 -1.69 -3.25 2.17
CA ASN A 67 -1.76 -2.85 3.57
C ASN A 67 -0.87 -1.62 3.85
N GLY A 68 0.34 -1.57 3.29
CA GLY A 68 1.23 -0.40 3.40
C GLY A 68 0.59 0.87 2.83
N VAL A 69 -0.01 0.78 1.64
CA VAL A 69 -0.71 1.89 0.98
C VAL A 69 -1.91 2.36 1.81
N VAL A 70 -2.80 1.43 2.20
CA VAL A 70 -4.00 1.74 2.99
C VAL A 70 -3.60 2.31 4.35
N ALA A 71 -2.61 1.74 5.03
CA ALA A 71 -2.15 2.24 6.32
C ALA A 71 -1.57 3.65 6.23
N GLY A 72 -1.01 4.05 5.08
CA GLY A 72 -0.59 5.43 4.87
C GLY A 72 -1.73 6.40 4.56
N ILE A 73 -2.92 5.93 4.19
CA ILE A 73 -4.13 6.75 3.99
C ILE A 73 -4.95 6.81 5.29
N MET A 74 -5.26 5.64 5.85
CA MET A 74 -6.18 5.47 6.98
C MET A 74 -5.47 5.38 8.34
N GLY A 75 -4.13 5.35 8.34
CA GLY A 75 -3.30 5.21 9.53
C GLY A 75 -3.04 3.76 9.96
N LYS A 76 -3.83 2.78 9.49
CA LYS A 76 -3.67 1.34 9.76
C LYS A 76 -4.34 0.50 8.66
N SER A 77 -3.93 -0.75 8.54
CA SER A 77 -4.57 -1.81 7.74
C SER A 77 -3.94 -3.15 8.16
N SER A 78 -4.75 -4.19 8.34
CA SER A 78 -4.26 -5.51 8.76
C SER A 78 -5.00 -6.65 8.06
N VAL A 79 -5.24 -6.51 6.76
CA VAL A 79 -5.85 -7.56 5.95
C VAL A 79 -4.83 -8.67 5.72
N GLU A 80 -5.26 -9.92 5.84
CA GLU A 80 -4.38 -11.09 5.74
C GLU A 80 -4.79 -11.98 4.56
N PRO A 81 -3.83 -12.59 3.84
CA PRO A 81 -4.13 -13.68 2.93
C PRO A 81 -4.63 -14.89 3.72
N ASP A 82 -5.81 -15.37 3.38
CA ASP A 82 -6.45 -16.51 4.05
C ASP A 82 -6.28 -17.82 3.26
N GLY A 83 -6.16 -17.70 1.93
CA GLY A 83 -6.02 -18.84 1.07
C GLY A 83 -6.14 -18.48 -0.40
N ALA A 84 -6.39 -19.48 -1.23
CA ALA A 84 -6.68 -19.30 -2.64
C ALA A 84 -8.03 -19.95 -2.98
N ALA A 85 -8.72 -19.43 -3.99
CA ALA A 85 -9.96 -19.99 -4.51
C ALA A 85 -9.88 -20.27 -6.01
N GLU A 86 -10.59 -21.30 -6.43
CA GLU A 86 -10.74 -21.65 -7.85
C GLU A 86 -12.21 -21.95 -8.19
N MET A 87 -12.58 -21.72 -9.45
CA MET A 87 -13.83 -22.25 -9.98
C MET A 87 -13.61 -23.66 -10.49
N ARG A 88 -14.41 -24.60 -9.99
CA ARG A 88 -14.45 -25.97 -10.50
C ARG A 88 -15.91 -26.38 -10.70
N GLY A 89 -16.28 -26.66 -11.95
CA GLY A 89 -17.65 -27.09 -12.29
C GLY A 89 -18.72 -26.07 -11.90
N GLY A 90 -18.43 -24.77 -12.01
CA GLY A 90 -19.37 -23.70 -11.63
C GLY A 90 -19.46 -23.40 -10.13
N LYS A 91 -18.63 -24.07 -9.31
CA LYS A 91 -18.57 -23.87 -7.86
C LYS A 91 -17.26 -23.19 -7.45
N LEU A 92 -17.35 -22.24 -6.51
CA LEU A 92 -16.18 -21.59 -5.92
C LEU A 92 -15.63 -22.46 -4.80
N ILE A 93 -14.43 -23.01 -4.97
CA ILE A 93 -13.74 -23.83 -3.98
C ILE A 93 -12.67 -22.99 -3.29
N ARG A 94 -12.77 -22.82 -1.97
CA ARG A 94 -11.76 -22.16 -1.13
C ARG A 94 -10.76 -23.18 -0.57
N HIS A 95 -9.48 -22.88 -0.70
CA HIS A 95 -8.36 -23.61 -0.11
C HIS A 95 -7.71 -22.74 0.96
N VAL A 96 -7.98 -23.04 2.23
CA VAL A 96 -7.40 -22.32 3.37
C VAL A 96 -5.96 -22.73 3.56
N ILE A 97 -5.06 -21.75 3.74
CA ILE A 97 -3.65 -21.99 4.03
C ILE A 97 -3.38 -21.51 5.46
N LEU A 98 -3.16 -22.45 6.37
CA LEU A 98 -2.88 -22.15 7.78
C LEU A 98 -1.41 -21.79 7.96
N ARG A 99 -1.12 -20.54 8.32
CA ARG A 99 0.18 -20.13 8.92
C ARG A 99 0.07 -20.19 10.43
N ALA A 100 1.11 -20.75 11.07
CA ALA A 100 1.24 -20.71 12.52
C ALA A 100 1.96 -19.41 12.94
N GLU A 101 1.27 -18.26 12.92
CA GLU A 101 1.81 -16.99 13.43
C GLU A 101 0.77 -16.16 14.20
N THR A 102 1.30 -15.30 15.08
CA THR A 102 0.66 -14.54 16.17
C THR A 102 -0.55 -13.71 15.76
N ALA A 103 -1.63 -13.74 16.56
CA ALA A 103 -2.85 -12.97 16.32
C ALA A 103 -2.59 -11.44 16.39
N HIS A 104 -2.88 -10.74 15.29
CA HIS A 104 -2.85 -9.28 15.22
C HIS A 104 -4.28 -8.72 15.32
N PHE A 105 -4.54 -7.89 16.32
CA PHE A 105 -5.83 -7.22 16.49
C PHE A 105 -5.77 -5.80 15.94
N SER A 106 -6.70 -5.45 15.04
CA SER A 106 -6.94 -4.08 14.60
C SER A 106 -8.34 -3.61 15.02
N PHE A 107 -8.42 -2.39 15.54
CA PHE A 107 -9.68 -1.74 15.93
C PHE A 107 -10.00 -0.68 14.90
N GLY A 108 -11.15 -0.72 14.22
CA GLY A 108 -11.56 0.19 13.13
C GLY A 108 -11.44 1.69 13.46
N GLY A 109 -11.15 2.52 12.46
CA GLY A 109 -11.07 3.98 12.58
C GLY A 109 -12.20 4.65 11.81
N PRO A 110 -12.56 5.91 12.09
CA PRO A 110 -13.61 6.60 11.34
C PRO A 110 -13.20 6.75 9.86
N SER A 111 -14.09 6.35 8.95
CA SER A 111 -13.97 6.67 7.52
C SER A 111 -14.92 7.82 7.20
N ALA A 112 -14.41 8.86 6.55
CA ALA A 112 -15.22 9.98 6.04
C ALA A 112 -15.30 9.85 4.52
N GLU A 113 -16.52 9.90 3.97
CA GLU A 113 -16.75 9.85 2.52
C GLU A 113 -17.14 11.24 2.03
N PHE A 114 -16.46 11.72 0.98
CA PHE A 114 -16.78 12.97 0.30
C PHE A 114 -17.26 12.65 -1.11
N HIS A 115 -18.53 12.89 -1.38
CA HIS A 115 -19.11 12.78 -2.72
C HIS A 115 -19.08 14.15 -3.41
N VAL A 116 -18.28 14.29 -4.47
CA VAL A 116 -18.28 15.50 -5.31
C VAL A 116 -19.26 15.28 -6.46
N ILE A 117 -20.43 15.93 -6.38
CA ILE A 117 -21.40 15.95 -7.49
C ILE A 117 -21.00 17.08 -8.43
N ILE A 118 -20.46 16.73 -9.60
CA ILE A 118 -20.17 17.69 -10.67
C ILE A 118 -21.43 17.84 -11.50
N ARG A 119 -21.91 19.08 -11.69
CA ARG A 119 -23.02 19.39 -12.60
C ARG A 119 -22.51 20.13 -13.82
N ASP A 120 -23.07 19.83 -15.00
CA ASP A 120 -22.82 20.60 -16.21
C ASP A 120 -23.54 21.96 -16.17
N LYS A 121 -23.38 22.75 -17.23
CA LYS A 121 -24.00 24.08 -17.36
C LYS A 121 -25.53 24.01 -17.40
N ASP A 122 -26.09 22.85 -17.72
CA ASP A 122 -27.53 22.59 -17.80
C ASP A 122 -28.08 21.95 -16.51
N GLY A 123 -27.23 21.76 -15.49
CA GLY A 123 -27.59 21.22 -14.18
C GLY A 123 -27.60 19.69 -14.10
N ASN A 124 -27.23 18.98 -15.17
CA ASN A 124 -27.15 17.52 -15.15
C ASN A 124 -25.92 17.04 -14.39
N ILE A 125 -26.05 15.91 -13.69
CA ILE A 125 -24.92 15.28 -13.02
C ILE A 125 -23.97 14.71 -14.08
N VAL A 126 -22.76 15.25 -14.15
CA VAL A 126 -21.67 14.69 -14.96
C VAL A 126 -21.03 13.59 -14.12
N VAL A 127 -21.19 12.34 -14.56
CA VAL A 127 -20.43 11.22 -14.02
C VAL A 127 -19.06 11.27 -14.67
N PRO A 128 -17.98 11.63 -13.94
CA PRO A 128 -16.65 11.60 -14.52
C PRO A 128 -16.33 10.16 -14.99
N PRO A 129 -15.52 10.00 -16.05
CA PRO A 129 -15.09 8.67 -16.47
C PRO A 129 -14.46 7.94 -15.28
N PRO A 130 -14.63 6.61 -15.17
CA PRO A 130 -14.01 5.83 -14.12
C PRO A 130 -12.51 6.13 -14.08
N ALA A 131 -11.97 6.37 -12.88
CA ALA A 131 -10.55 6.62 -12.66
C ALA A 131 -10.06 5.71 -11.53
N PRO A 132 -8.79 5.26 -11.57
CA PRO A 132 -8.20 4.48 -10.48
C PRO A 132 -8.24 5.32 -9.20
N THR A 133 -8.44 4.65 -8.06
CA THR A 133 -8.34 5.33 -6.77
C THR A 133 -6.90 5.75 -6.50
N THR A 134 -6.69 6.69 -5.58
CA THR A 134 -5.35 7.03 -5.09
C THR A 134 -4.57 5.80 -4.60
N ALA A 135 -5.25 4.83 -3.97
CA ALA A 135 -4.61 3.61 -3.51
C ALA A 135 -4.11 2.74 -4.68
N GLN A 136 -4.92 2.60 -5.73
CA GLN A 136 -4.54 1.87 -6.95
C GLN A 136 -3.39 2.56 -7.68
N SER A 137 -3.45 3.89 -7.84
CA SER A 137 -2.34 4.65 -8.45
C SER A 137 -1.04 4.51 -7.68
N ARG A 138 -1.08 4.51 -6.34
CA ARG A 138 0.11 4.30 -5.50
C ARG A 138 0.65 2.88 -5.60
N TYR A 139 -0.22 1.88 -5.70
CA TYR A 139 0.19 0.49 -5.93
C TYR A 139 0.94 0.36 -7.27
N THR A 140 0.36 0.86 -8.36
CA THR A 140 1.00 0.85 -9.68
C THR A 140 2.35 1.59 -9.64
N ALA A 141 2.42 2.75 -8.97
CA ALA A 141 3.67 3.49 -8.82
C ALA A 141 4.73 2.72 -8.03
N SER A 142 4.35 1.94 -7.01
CA SER A 142 5.29 1.14 -6.23
C SER A 142 5.89 0.01 -7.07
N ARG A 143 5.11 -0.61 -7.95
CA ARG A 143 5.59 -1.69 -8.83
C ARG A 143 6.67 -1.23 -9.81
N ASN A 144 6.70 0.06 -10.11
CA ASN A 144 7.73 0.68 -10.95
C ASN A 144 8.97 1.15 -10.16
N ASN A 145 9.02 0.91 -8.84
CA ASN A 145 10.14 1.30 -7.99
C ASN A 145 10.32 0.32 -6.81
N ASP A 146 11.27 -0.61 -6.94
CA ASP A 146 11.55 -1.65 -5.94
C ASP A 146 11.84 -1.09 -4.55
N LEU A 147 12.58 0.01 -4.46
CA LEU A 147 12.94 0.64 -3.18
C LEU A 147 11.69 1.17 -2.46
N LEU A 148 10.76 1.81 -3.18
CA LEU A 148 9.50 2.25 -2.58
C LEU A 148 8.57 1.08 -2.24
N THR A 149 8.59 -0.01 -3.00
CA THR A 149 7.89 -1.25 -2.64
C THR A 149 8.45 -1.84 -1.34
N HIS A 150 9.78 -1.90 -1.18
CA HIS A 150 10.40 -2.33 0.07
C HIS A 150 10.05 -1.40 1.24
N ALA A 151 10.08 -0.08 1.01
CA ALA A 151 9.70 0.91 2.03
C ALA A 151 8.25 0.69 2.53
N LEU A 152 7.31 0.45 1.61
CA LEU A 152 5.93 0.09 1.95
C LEU A 152 5.84 -1.21 2.76
N ASN A 153 6.57 -2.24 2.33
CA ASN A 153 6.55 -3.56 2.97
C ASN A 153 7.09 -3.52 4.40
N TYR A 154 8.10 -2.69 4.68
CA TYR A 154 8.57 -2.42 6.04
C TYR A 154 7.59 -1.55 6.85
N CYS A 155 6.77 -0.72 6.20
CA CYS A 155 5.78 0.12 6.87
C CYS A 155 4.39 -0.52 7.06
N ALA A 156 4.17 -1.73 6.56
CA ALA A 156 2.91 -2.46 6.67
C ALA A 156 2.60 -2.88 8.12
N GLY A 157 1.32 -2.99 8.48
CA GLY A 157 0.89 -3.44 9.81
C GLY A 157 1.23 -2.45 10.95
N GLU A 158 1.87 -2.93 12.01
CA GLU A 158 2.29 -2.12 13.18
C GLU A 158 3.81 -2.14 13.36
N PRO A 159 4.58 -1.50 12.45
CA PRO A 159 6.04 -1.65 12.37
C PRO A 159 6.75 -1.10 13.60
N GLY A 160 7.86 -1.74 13.98
CA GLY A 160 8.74 -1.30 15.06
C GLY A 160 9.79 -0.27 14.60
N TRP A 161 10.67 0.16 15.51
CA TRP A 161 11.75 1.09 15.16
C TRP A 161 12.73 0.54 14.12
N PHE A 162 13.02 -0.76 14.16
CA PHE A 162 13.83 -1.43 13.14
C PHE A 162 13.22 -1.30 11.75
N ASP A 163 11.95 -1.69 11.60
CA ASP A 163 11.26 -1.67 10.30
C ASP A 163 11.15 -0.24 9.75
N LEU A 164 10.81 0.72 10.62
CA LEU A 164 10.75 2.13 10.23
C LEU A 164 12.12 2.67 9.80
N TYR A 165 13.20 2.25 10.46
CA TYR A 165 14.54 2.63 10.04
C TYR A 165 14.88 2.06 8.65
N LYS A 166 14.57 0.78 8.39
CA LYS A 166 14.77 0.15 7.07
C LYS A 166 13.92 0.80 5.98
N ALA A 167 12.65 1.12 6.27
CA ALA A 167 11.79 1.83 5.35
C ALA A 167 12.34 3.22 4.98
N MET A 168 12.94 3.93 5.94
CA MET A 168 13.60 5.21 5.70
C MET A 168 14.85 5.07 4.84
N GLU A 169 15.69 4.05 5.06
CA GLU A 169 16.84 3.78 4.18
C GLU A 169 16.39 3.53 2.74
N CYS A 170 15.32 2.75 2.53
CA CYS A 170 14.75 2.53 1.20
C CYS A 170 14.24 3.84 0.57
N LEU A 171 13.55 4.67 1.34
CA LEU A 171 13.05 5.98 0.88
C LEU A 171 14.20 6.94 0.51
N GLU A 172 15.29 6.95 1.29
CA GLU A 172 16.49 7.75 1.01
C GLU A 172 17.17 7.27 -0.28
N GLN A 173 17.35 5.96 -0.44
CA GLN A 173 17.95 5.37 -1.64
C GLN A 173 17.09 5.59 -2.89
N ALA A 174 15.76 5.69 -2.74
CA ALA A 174 14.85 6.02 -3.83
C ALA A 174 14.90 7.49 -4.25
N GLY A 175 15.72 8.34 -3.59
CA GLY A 175 15.85 9.76 -3.88
C GLY A 175 14.82 10.66 -3.19
N PHE A 176 13.96 10.11 -2.33
CA PHE A 176 12.89 10.85 -1.64
C PHE A 176 13.21 11.17 -0.16
N GLY A 177 14.45 10.93 0.25
CA GLY A 177 14.96 11.10 1.61
C GLY A 177 15.20 12.53 2.09
N LYS A 178 14.36 13.51 1.70
CA LYS A 178 14.62 14.92 2.02
C LYS A 178 14.71 15.13 3.55
N LYS A 179 15.89 15.54 4.01
CA LYS A 179 16.18 15.78 5.44
C LYS A 179 15.65 17.14 5.86
N ASP A 180 14.48 17.15 6.50
CA ASP A 180 14.02 18.28 7.30
C ASP A 180 14.15 17.98 8.80
N ASN A 181 13.75 18.96 9.63
CA ASN A 181 13.88 18.85 11.08
C ASN A 181 13.12 17.66 11.67
N GLU A 182 11.97 17.28 11.10
CA GLU A 182 11.21 16.12 11.56
C GLU A 182 11.89 14.81 11.16
N MET A 183 12.37 14.71 9.91
CA MET A 183 13.13 13.54 9.45
C MET A 183 14.45 13.39 10.21
N ALA A 184 15.15 14.49 10.51
CA ALA A 184 16.35 14.46 11.34
C ALA A 184 16.06 13.98 12.77
N ARG A 185 14.95 14.43 13.36
CA ARG A 185 14.48 13.94 14.67
C ARG A 185 14.16 12.45 14.61
N PHE A 186 13.43 12.02 13.58
CA PHE A 186 13.12 10.62 13.33
C PHE A 186 14.38 9.78 13.21
N SER A 187 15.32 10.11 12.32
CA SER A 187 16.52 9.29 12.07
C SER A 187 17.38 9.14 13.31
N ARG A 188 17.53 10.20 14.12
CA ARG A 188 18.24 10.13 15.40
C ARG A 188 17.52 9.24 16.42
N THR A 189 16.20 9.38 16.54
CA THR A 189 15.41 8.54 17.45
C THR A 189 15.43 7.08 17.00
N ALA A 190 15.18 6.82 15.72
CA ALA A 190 15.17 5.47 15.14
C ALA A 190 16.54 4.81 15.28
N ASN A 191 17.64 5.51 14.98
CA ASN A 191 18.99 4.94 15.12
C ASN A 191 19.30 4.53 16.58
N TRP A 192 18.90 5.36 17.55
CA TRP A 192 19.05 5.03 18.98
C TRP A 192 18.31 3.75 19.38
N PHE A 193 17.03 3.64 19.00
CA PHE A 193 16.22 2.47 19.34
C PHE A 193 16.50 1.25 18.45
N HIS A 194 17.02 1.45 17.25
CA HIS A 194 17.42 0.36 16.34
C HIS A 194 18.70 -0.31 16.82
N ARG A 195 19.72 0.50 17.18
CA ARG A 195 21.04 0.03 17.54
C ARG A 195 21.20 0.03 19.05
N HIS A 196 20.36 -0.69 19.80
CA HIS A 196 20.27 -0.76 21.28
C HIS A 196 21.60 -0.77 22.10
N HIS A 197 22.76 -0.90 21.46
CA HIS A 197 24.10 -0.88 22.04
C HIS A 197 24.97 0.37 21.72
N ASP A 198 24.52 1.31 20.88
CA ASP A 198 25.34 2.47 20.47
C ASP A 198 25.05 3.71 21.35
N THR A 199 25.76 3.84 22.46
CA THR A 199 25.68 5.01 23.36
C THR A 199 26.23 6.30 22.74
N LYS A 200 26.87 6.25 21.56
CA LYS A 200 27.51 7.41 20.92
C LYS A 200 26.52 8.41 20.34
N ASN A 201 25.29 7.98 20.07
CA ASN A 201 24.27 8.79 19.39
C ASN A 201 23.02 8.96 20.25
N PRO A 202 23.08 9.74 21.35
CA PRO A 202 21.95 9.88 22.26
C PRO A 202 20.71 10.43 21.53
N PRO A 203 19.51 10.03 21.98
CA PRO A 203 18.28 10.46 21.36
C PRO A 203 18.13 11.99 21.51
N PRO A 204 17.37 12.65 20.62
CA PRO A 204 17.11 14.07 20.75
C PRO A 204 16.35 14.36 22.05
N ALA A 205 16.44 15.59 22.57
CA ALA A 205 15.80 15.99 23.84
C ALA A 205 14.29 15.70 23.90
N LYS A 206 13.63 15.71 22.74
CA LYS A 206 12.25 15.24 22.56
C LYS A 206 12.25 14.11 21.52
N PRO A 207 12.45 12.85 21.93
CA PRO A 207 12.38 11.71 21.03
C PRO A 207 11.01 11.64 20.36
N MET A 208 10.98 11.24 19.09
CA MET A 208 9.72 10.97 18.41
C MET A 208 9.10 9.69 18.99
N ASP A 209 7.82 9.71 19.32
CA ASP A 209 7.12 8.46 19.66
C ASP A 209 6.85 7.62 18.41
N LEU A 210 6.66 6.32 18.62
CA LEU A 210 6.52 5.34 17.53
C LEU A 210 5.29 5.61 16.65
N ARG A 211 4.19 6.13 17.22
CA ARG A 211 2.98 6.45 16.46
C ARG A 211 3.23 7.62 15.50
N ASN A 212 3.87 8.69 15.99
CA ASN A 212 4.25 9.82 15.14
C ASN A 212 5.30 9.42 14.10
N ALA A 213 6.23 8.52 14.44
CA ALA A 213 7.20 8.00 13.51
C ALA A 213 6.56 7.19 12.36
N ARG A 214 5.61 6.30 12.67
CA ARG A 214 4.80 5.58 11.67
C ARG A 214 4.07 6.55 10.75
N ARG A 215 3.37 7.54 11.33
CA ARG A 215 2.61 8.53 10.57
C ARG A 215 3.50 9.34 9.64
N LEU A 216 4.65 9.82 10.14
CA LEU A 216 5.62 10.58 9.35
C LEU A 216 6.10 9.77 8.16
N LEU A 217 6.62 8.56 8.39
CA LEU A 217 7.26 7.79 7.34
C LEU A 217 6.27 7.30 6.29
N ARG A 218 5.08 6.83 6.71
CA ARG A 218 3.99 6.50 5.78
C ARG A 218 3.57 7.69 4.93
N GLY A 219 3.49 8.88 5.53
CA GLY A 219 3.21 10.13 4.81
C GLY A 219 4.26 10.43 3.74
N ARG A 220 5.55 10.27 4.05
CA ARG A 220 6.65 10.49 3.09
C ARG A 220 6.66 9.48 1.94
N ILE A 221 6.46 8.20 2.25
CA ILE A 221 6.38 7.15 1.23
C ILE A 221 5.20 7.42 0.29
N ASN A 222 4.03 7.78 0.83
CA ASN A 222 2.87 8.12 0.01
C ASN A 222 3.08 9.36 -0.86
N GLN A 223 3.77 10.39 -0.35
CA GLN A 223 4.15 11.56 -1.14
C GLN A 223 5.07 11.19 -2.30
N ALA A 224 6.04 10.29 -2.08
CA ALA A 224 6.92 9.79 -3.13
C ALA A 224 6.14 9.01 -4.21
N LEU A 225 5.22 8.13 -3.79
CA LEU A 225 4.37 7.38 -4.71
C LEU A 225 3.42 8.29 -5.50
N ASP A 226 2.84 9.31 -4.85
CA ASP A 226 2.01 10.31 -5.53
C ASP A 226 2.80 11.11 -6.57
N HIS A 227 4.07 11.42 -6.28
CA HIS A 227 4.97 12.08 -7.23
C HIS A 227 5.22 11.22 -8.47
N LEU A 228 5.57 9.94 -8.27
CA LEU A 228 5.78 8.99 -9.38
C LEU A 228 4.51 8.75 -10.20
N ALA A 229 3.36 8.59 -9.53
CA ALA A 229 2.07 8.41 -10.20
C ALA A 229 1.72 9.61 -11.10
N ARG A 230 2.03 10.84 -10.67
CA ARG A 230 1.83 12.05 -11.48
C ARG A 230 2.78 12.12 -12.67
N GLN A 231 4.05 11.74 -12.49
CA GLN A 231 5.03 11.72 -13.58
C GLN A 231 4.64 10.72 -14.68
N ALA A 232 4.10 9.55 -14.30
CA ALA A 232 3.62 8.56 -15.25
C ALA A 232 2.43 9.06 -16.12
N LEU A 233 1.63 10.00 -15.61
CA LEU A 233 0.51 10.60 -16.32
C LEU A 233 0.93 11.74 -17.27
N ASN A 234 2.09 12.38 -17.03
CA ASN A 234 2.61 13.50 -17.80
C ASN A 234 4.06 13.23 -18.26
N PRO A 235 4.28 12.31 -19.22
CA PRO A 235 5.64 11.91 -19.66
C PRO A 235 6.44 13.02 -20.38
N THR A 236 5.82 14.15 -20.73
CA THR A 236 6.42 15.21 -21.54
C THR A 236 7.54 15.99 -20.84
N ASP A 237 7.62 15.97 -19.50
CA ASP A 237 8.64 16.73 -18.75
C ASP A 237 10.03 16.06 -18.69
N GLN A 238 10.16 14.79 -19.10
CA GLN A 238 11.46 14.10 -19.10
C GLN A 238 12.26 14.25 -20.41
N ALA A 239 11.62 14.62 -21.52
CA ALA A 239 12.32 14.83 -22.79
C ALA A 239 13.10 16.16 -22.84
N SER A 240 12.62 17.18 -22.12
CA SER A 240 13.23 18.52 -22.14
C SER A 240 14.52 18.62 -21.32
N ALA A 241 14.70 17.77 -20.30
CA ALA A 241 15.91 17.78 -19.46
C ALA A 241 17.09 16.99 -20.06
N ALA A 242 16.84 16.14 -21.06
CA ALA A 242 17.88 15.34 -21.72
C ALA A 242 18.51 16.02 -22.96
N GLN A 243 17.97 17.16 -23.41
CA GLN A 243 18.47 17.88 -24.60
C GLN A 243 19.37 19.09 -24.31
N GLU A 244 19.54 19.53 -23.05
CA GLU A 244 20.43 20.67 -22.73
C GLU A 244 21.86 20.29 -22.32
N SER A 245 22.22 18.99 -22.37
CA SER A 245 23.59 18.53 -22.07
C SER A 245 24.28 17.88 -23.26
N GLY A 246 24.25 18.54 -24.41
CA GLY A 246 25.14 18.26 -25.55
C GLY A 246 26.18 19.38 -25.68
N PRO A 247 27.49 19.11 -25.58
CA PRO A 247 28.51 20.14 -25.71
C PRO A 247 28.54 20.63 -27.16
N GLY A 248 28.35 21.95 -27.33
CA GLY A 248 28.66 22.64 -28.58
C GLY A 248 30.16 22.58 -28.88
N GLU A 249 30.45 22.49 -30.17
CA GLU A 249 31.78 22.47 -30.81
C GLU A 249 32.74 23.56 -30.33
#